data_AF-A0A8T5L480-F1
#
_entry.id   AF-A0A8T5L480-F1
#
_cell.length_a   1.000
_cell.length_b   1.000
_cell.length_c   1.000
_cell.angle_alpha   90.00
_cell.angle_beta   90.00
_cell.angle_gamma   90.00
#
_symmetry.space_group_name_H-M   'P 1'
#
loop_
_entity.id
_entity.type
_entity.pdbx_description
1 polymer ?
#
loop_
_entity_poly.entity_id
_entity_poly.type
_entity_poly.pdbx_seq_one_letter_code
_entity_poly.pdbx_strand_id
1 'polypeptide(L)'
;MARRRRKTNQFSPALVLLLFAIGLFLASLSLVAMSPNADQVAGAQFFVAKVQSVPWCADNDGGMNIVQQGTCRAGTINPKTDFCLSSVDLNEFSCGSRGCINTIFDCRTEGYQECYNGACTNTTSNTHLECILNRCVVVNGTGTNQCSPQGSYCTNSTTPDLTVLSLSISGNTTVNVTAVIKNIGNATIINASTTSFILKQVPANISFSDYFTLPIPFAPGQQVTYIRGYFLPYGAQWSLVVTADAFNTVIESNEFNNQQIQNFST
;
A
#
# COMPACT_ATOMS: atom_id res chain seq x y z
N MET A 1 52.10 40.46 3.05
CA MET A 1 51.32 40.34 1.79
C MET A 1 51.55 38.96 1.19
N ALA A 2 50.65 38.00 1.41
CA ALA A 2 50.75 36.63 0.87
C ALA A 2 49.65 36.39 -0.16
N ARG A 3 50.04 36.16 -1.42
CA ARG A 3 49.16 36.07 -2.59
C ARG A 3 48.70 34.61 -2.77
N ARG A 4 47.47 34.29 -2.36
CA ARG A 4 46.83 32.98 -2.57
C ARG A 4 46.49 32.78 -4.05
N ARG A 5 47.12 31.79 -4.71
CA ARG A 5 46.76 31.34 -6.07
C ARG A 5 45.52 30.45 -6.01
N ARG A 6 44.47 30.80 -6.76
CA ARG A 6 43.30 29.96 -7.03
C ARG A 6 43.68 28.86 -8.01
N LYS A 7 43.46 27.59 -7.66
CA LYS A 7 43.46 26.47 -8.60
C LYS A 7 42.06 26.38 -9.21
N THR A 8 41.98 26.55 -10.53
CA THR A 8 40.80 26.27 -11.34
C THR A 8 40.78 24.79 -11.72
N ASN A 9 39.75 24.07 -11.33
CA ASN A 9 39.54 22.68 -11.74
C ASN A 9 39.09 22.66 -13.20
N GLN A 10 39.98 22.18 -14.08
CA GLN A 10 39.62 21.82 -15.45
C GLN A 10 38.93 20.45 -15.43
N PHE A 11 37.63 20.42 -15.75
CA PHE A 11 36.94 19.18 -16.07
C PHE A 11 37.41 18.69 -17.44
N SER A 12 37.87 17.44 -17.50
CA SER A 12 38.36 16.81 -18.72
C SER A 12 37.17 16.49 -19.66
N PRO A 13 37.17 16.98 -20.91
CA PRO A 13 36.10 16.74 -21.87
C PRO A 13 35.95 15.25 -22.26
N ALA A 14 36.91 14.39 -21.90
CA ALA A 14 36.82 12.95 -22.14
C ALA A 14 35.73 12.25 -21.31
N LEU A 15 35.33 12.79 -20.15
CA LEU A 15 34.32 12.14 -19.30
C LEU A 15 32.89 12.34 -19.82
N VAL A 16 32.62 13.42 -20.55
CA VAL A 16 31.29 13.73 -21.11
C VAL A 16 30.95 12.84 -22.30
N LEU A 17 31.95 12.41 -23.07
CA LEU A 17 31.76 11.49 -24.21
C LEU A 17 31.47 10.04 -23.78
N LEU A 18 31.97 9.60 -22.63
CA LEU A 18 31.71 8.24 -22.13
C LEU A 18 30.25 8.04 -21.69
N LEU A 19 29.61 9.09 -21.16
CA LEU A 19 28.20 9.01 -20.71
C LEU A 19 27.21 8.97 -21.88
N PHE A 20 27.54 9.57 -23.03
CA PHE A 20 26.69 9.49 -24.23
C PHE A 20 26.73 8.11 -24.90
N ALA A 21 27.84 7.38 -24.83
CA ALA A 21 27.94 6.05 -25.42
C ALA A 21 27.13 4.98 -24.67
N ILE A 22 26.95 5.12 -23.35
CA ILE A 22 26.17 4.19 -22.52
C ILE A 22 24.67 4.39 -22.72
N GLY A 23 24.22 5.62 -23.00
CA GLY A 23 22.81 5.93 -23.26
C GLY A 23 22.25 5.35 -24.56
N LEU A 24 23.09 5.09 -25.57
CA LEU A 24 22.63 4.56 -26.86
C LEU A 24 22.46 3.03 -26.91
N PHE A 25 22.97 2.29 -25.92
CA PHE A 25 22.91 0.83 -25.92
C PHE A 25 21.67 0.23 -25.24
N LEU A 26 20.83 1.06 -24.60
CA LEU A 26 19.64 0.61 -23.86
C LEU A 26 18.31 0.82 -24.60
N ALA A 27 18.34 1.25 -25.86
CA ALA A 27 17.13 1.48 -26.66
C ALA A 27 16.77 0.31 -27.61
N SER A 28 17.46 -0.83 -27.55
CA SER A 28 17.25 -1.97 -28.46
C SER A 28 16.96 -3.28 -27.72
N LEU A 29 15.84 -3.36 -27.03
CA LEU A 29 15.20 -4.57 -26.48
C LEU A 29 13.76 -4.14 -26.15
N SER A 30 12.65 -4.63 -26.71
CA SER A 30 12.32 -5.90 -27.34
C SER A 30 11.05 -5.72 -28.17
N LEU A 31 11.04 -6.12 -29.44
CA LEU A 31 9.81 -6.38 -30.21
C LEU A 31 9.77 -7.88 -30.49
N VAL A 32 9.07 -8.65 -29.64
CA VAL A 32 8.74 -10.03 -29.95
C VAL A 32 7.49 -9.99 -30.83
N ALA A 33 7.70 -10.15 -32.13
CA ALA A 33 6.65 -10.36 -33.10
C ALA A 33 5.93 -11.68 -32.78
N MET A 34 4.65 -11.60 -32.44
CA MET A 34 3.78 -12.76 -32.41
C MET A 34 3.50 -13.19 -33.86
N SER A 35 3.99 -14.37 -34.22
CA SER A 35 3.73 -15.03 -35.49
C SER A 35 2.23 -15.36 -35.61
N PRO A 36 1.53 -14.96 -36.69
CA PRO A 36 0.24 -15.54 -37.01
C PRO A 36 0.49 -16.90 -37.69
N ASN A 37 0.28 -17.98 -36.95
CA ASN A 37 0.15 -19.31 -37.56
C ASN A 37 -1.16 -19.34 -38.34
N ALA A 38 -1.08 -18.94 -39.61
CA ALA A 38 -1.99 -19.37 -40.64
C ALA A 38 -1.55 -20.78 -41.06
N ASP A 39 -2.28 -21.79 -40.59
CA ASP A 39 -2.58 -23.01 -41.34
C ASP A 39 -3.26 -24.02 -40.40
N GLN A 40 -4.57 -24.19 -40.60
CA GLN A 40 -5.27 -25.48 -40.73
C GLN A 40 -6.76 -25.18 -40.91
N VAL A 41 -7.13 -24.87 -42.14
CA VAL A 41 -8.52 -24.94 -42.63
C VAL A 41 -8.74 -26.38 -43.10
N ALA A 42 -9.32 -27.22 -42.25
CA ALA A 42 -9.95 -28.47 -42.69
C ALA A 42 -11.00 -28.91 -41.67
N GLY A 43 -12.28 -28.73 -42.03
CA GLY A 43 -13.41 -29.31 -41.29
C GLY A 43 -14.15 -28.35 -40.37
N ALA A 44 -14.69 -27.25 -40.91
CA ALA A 44 -15.75 -26.53 -40.23
C ALA A 44 -17.02 -27.40 -40.20
N GLN A 45 -17.09 -28.32 -39.22
CA GLN A 45 -18.37 -28.86 -38.80
C GLN A 45 -19.15 -27.69 -38.21
N PHE A 46 -20.26 -27.37 -38.85
CA PHE A 46 -21.21 -26.35 -38.42
C PHE A 46 -21.84 -26.83 -37.10
N PHE A 47 -21.12 -26.62 -36.00
CA PHE A 47 -21.73 -26.66 -34.68
C PHE A 47 -22.70 -25.49 -34.65
N VAL A 48 -23.99 -25.79 -34.83
CA VAL A 48 -25.03 -24.94 -34.29
C VAL A 48 -24.75 -24.91 -32.80
N ALA A 49 -23.96 -23.93 -32.37
CA ALA A 49 -23.83 -23.61 -30.96
C ALA A 49 -25.27 -23.45 -30.50
N LYS A 50 -25.75 -24.38 -29.66
CA LYS A 50 -26.98 -24.16 -28.92
C LYS A 50 -26.80 -22.77 -28.37
N VAL A 51 -27.63 -21.84 -28.84
CA VAL A 51 -27.79 -20.54 -28.18
C VAL A 51 -28.30 -20.94 -26.81
N GLN A 52 -27.37 -21.18 -25.88
CA GLN A 52 -27.69 -21.21 -24.48
C GLN A 52 -28.28 -19.84 -24.27
N SER A 53 -29.60 -19.80 -24.16
CA SER A 53 -30.32 -18.62 -23.73
C SER A 53 -29.57 -18.16 -22.49
N VAL A 54 -28.79 -17.10 -22.62
CA VAL A 54 -28.05 -16.53 -21.50
C VAL A 54 -29.12 -16.36 -20.43
N PRO A 55 -28.97 -17.01 -19.25
CA PRO A 55 -29.96 -16.89 -18.19
C PRO A 55 -30.21 -15.40 -18.02
N TRP A 56 -31.45 -14.99 -18.28
CA TRP A 56 -31.79 -13.58 -18.39
C TRP A 56 -31.58 -12.84 -17.07
N CYS A 57 -31.38 -13.61 -16.00
CA CYS A 57 -30.83 -13.17 -14.74
C CYS A 57 -29.68 -14.10 -14.31
N ALA A 58 -28.60 -13.51 -13.79
CA ALA A 58 -27.50 -14.21 -13.15
C ALA A 58 -27.28 -13.65 -11.74
N ASP A 59 -27.06 -14.56 -10.80
CA ASP A 59 -26.80 -14.26 -9.40
C ASP A 59 -25.50 -14.96 -8.99
N ASN A 60 -24.62 -14.27 -8.28
CA ASN A 60 -23.25 -14.74 -8.07
C ASN A 60 -23.05 -15.54 -6.77
N ASP A 61 -24.05 -15.56 -5.89
CA ASP A 61 -24.06 -16.31 -4.62
C ASP A 61 -24.96 -17.58 -4.69
N GLY A 62 -25.64 -17.79 -5.82
CA GLY A 62 -26.50 -18.94 -6.06
C GLY A 62 -27.99 -18.72 -5.76
N GLY A 63 -28.46 -17.50 -5.49
CA GLY A 63 -29.88 -17.20 -5.34
C GLY A 63 -30.19 -16.48 -4.03
N MET A 64 -31.02 -17.08 -3.17
CA MET A 64 -31.32 -16.51 -1.83
C MET A 64 -30.31 -17.03 -0.81
N ASN A 65 -29.05 -16.61 -0.93
CA ASN A 65 -27.97 -17.04 -0.07
C ASN A 65 -27.64 -15.99 1.00
N ILE A 66 -28.46 -15.97 2.05
CA ILE A 66 -28.39 -14.96 3.11
C ILE A 66 -27.07 -14.90 3.89
N VAL A 67 -26.12 -15.84 3.73
CA VAL A 67 -24.83 -15.83 4.44
C VAL A 67 -23.67 -15.28 3.62
N GLN A 68 -23.92 -14.89 2.38
CA GLN A 68 -22.90 -14.36 1.47
C GLN A 68 -23.49 -13.16 0.73
N GLN A 69 -22.72 -12.07 0.61
CA GLN A 69 -23.17 -10.95 -0.22
C GLN A 69 -23.22 -11.35 -1.69
N GLY A 70 -24.43 -11.37 -2.23
CA GLY A 70 -24.77 -11.59 -3.62
C GLY A 70 -24.92 -10.32 -4.44
N THR A 71 -25.00 -10.51 -5.75
CA THR A 71 -25.25 -9.46 -6.73
C THR A 71 -25.99 -10.05 -7.92
N CYS A 72 -27.28 -9.76 -7.94
CA CYS A 72 -28.15 -10.08 -9.04
C CYS A 72 -27.95 -9.13 -10.23
N ARG A 73 -27.88 -9.71 -11.44
CA ARG A 73 -27.78 -9.01 -12.72
C ARG A 73 -28.83 -9.53 -13.69
N ALA A 74 -29.71 -8.65 -14.18
CA ALA A 74 -30.75 -9.02 -15.15
C ALA A 74 -30.76 -8.07 -16.37
N GLY A 75 -30.39 -8.60 -17.55
CA GLY A 75 -30.40 -7.86 -18.81
C GLY A 75 -29.62 -6.53 -18.78
N THR A 76 -30.27 -5.43 -19.19
CA THR A 76 -29.71 -4.06 -19.21
C THR A 76 -29.89 -3.29 -17.91
N ILE A 77 -30.44 -3.92 -16.86
CA ILE A 77 -30.68 -3.27 -15.58
C ILE A 77 -29.36 -3.20 -14.80
N ASN A 78 -29.14 -2.08 -14.10
CA ASN A 78 -28.00 -1.92 -13.20
C ASN A 78 -27.99 -3.07 -12.17
N PRO A 79 -26.83 -3.70 -11.92
CA PRO A 79 -26.68 -4.74 -10.91
C PRO A 79 -27.27 -4.32 -9.57
N LYS A 80 -27.88 -5.28 -8.87
CA LYS A 80 -28.42 -5.10 -7.52
C LYS A 80 -27.63 -5.98 -6.57
N THR A 81 -27.01 -5.38 -5.57
CA THR A 81 -26.15 -6.04 -4.58
C THR A 81 -26.86 -6.04 -3.25
N ASP A 82 -26.71 -7.12 -2.51
CA ASP A 82 -27.34 -7.27 -1.19
C ASP A 82 -26.77 -6.25 -0.22
N PHE A 83 -27.64 -5.75 0.66
CA PHE A 83 -27.23 -4.77 1.64
C PHE A 83 -28.09 -4.85 2.91
N CYS A 84 -27.50 -4.41 4.01
CA CYS A 84 -28.19 -4.35 5.29
C CYS A 84 -29.04 -3.09 5.38
N LEU A 85 -30.34 -3.25 5.59
CA LEU A 85 -31.28 -2.14 5.87
C LEU A 85 -31.14 -1.65 7.31
N SER A 86 -30.81 -2.57 8.22
CA SER A 86 -30.55 -2.31 9.64
C SER A 86 -29.48 -3.28 10.14
N SER A 87 -29.17 -3.28 11.44
CA SER A 87 -28.27 -4.29 12.03
C SER A 87 -28.86 -5.71 12.05
N VAL A 88 -30.14 -5.90 11.70
CA VAL A 88 -30.77 -7.23 11.70
C VAL A 88 -31.49 -7.55 10.39
N ASP A 89 -31.77 -6.57 9.55
CA ASP A 89 -32.51 -6.76 8.30
C ASP A 89 -31.57 -6.76 7.09
N LEU A 90 -31.54 -7.88 6.37
CA LEU A 90 -30.87 -8.04 5.08
C LEU A 90 -31.86 -7.81 3.94
N ASN A 91 -31.55 -6.92 3.00
CA ASN A 91 -32.27 -6.82 1.73
C ASN A 91 -31.50 -7.60 0.66
N GLU A 92 -31.96 -8.82 0.45
CA GLU A 92 -31.43 -9.82 -0.50
C GLU A 92 -31.96 -9.57 -1.90
N PHE A 93 -31.11 -9.53 -2.92
CA PHE A 93 -31.48 -9.49 -4.32
C PHE A 93 -31.11 -10.79 -5.03
N SER A 94 -32.12 -11.51 -5.49
CA SER A 94 -31.92 -12.79 -6.19
C SER A 94 -32.62 -12.85 -7.54
N CYS A 95 -32.27 -13.86 -8.33
CA CYS A 95 -32.85 -14.04 -9.66
C CYS A 95 -34.27 -14.64 -9.64
N GLY A 96 -35.24 -13.84 -10.08
CA GLY A 96 -36.62 -14.26 -10.35
C GLY A 96 -36.92 -14.47 -11.84
N SER A 97 -38.16 -14.89 -12.14
CA SER A 97 -38.64 -15.11 -13.52
C SER A 97 -38.78 -13.83 -14.36
N ARG A 98 -38.78 -12.66 -13.69
CA ARG A 98 -38.89 -11.31 -14.27
C ARG A 98 -37.73 -10.37 -13.93
N GLY A 99 -36.58 -10.92 -13.51
CA GLY A 99 -35.34 -10.18 -13.27
C GLY A 99 -34.94 -10.27 -11.81
N CYS A 100 -34.19 -9.29 -11.31
CA CYS A 100 -33.84 -9.24 -9.90
C CYS A 100 -35.07 -8.93 -9.05
N ILE A 101 -35.37 -9.82 -8.12
CA ILE A 101 -36.37 -9.63 -7.07
C ILE A 101 -35.66 -9.34 -5.76
N ASN A 102 -36.33 -8.67 -4.82
CA ASN A 102 -35.78 -8.43 -3.50
C ASN A 102 -36.63 -9.03 -2.39
N THR A 103 -35.98 -9.58 -1.38
CA THR A 103 -36.61 -10.16 -0.19
C THR A 103 -35.91 -9.60 1.04
N ILE A 104 -36.68 -9.22 2.05
CA ILE A 104 -36.12 -8.76 3.33
C ILE A 104 -36.11 -9.94 4.30
N PHE A 105 -34.93 -10.26 4.83
CA PHE A 105 -34.74 -11.29 5.86
C PHE A 105 -34.36 -10.65 7.19
N ASP A 106 -34.99 -11.10 8.28
CA ASP A 106 -34.52 -10.82 9.64
C ASP A 106 -33.49 -11.90 10.01
N CYS A 107 -32.23 -11.51 10.07
CA CYS A 107 -31.12 -12.41 10.35
C CYS A 107 -31.31 -13.15 11.70
N ARG A 108 -31.99 -12.56 12.68
CA ARG A 108 -32.23 -13.23 13.97
C ARG A 108 -33.22 -14.36 13.87
N THR A 109 -34.26 -14.20 13.06
CA THR A 109 -35.23 -15.28 12.84
C THR A 109 -34.63 -16.43 12.05
N GLU A 110 -33.63 -16.14 11.20
CA GLU A 110 -32.88 -17.13 10.43
C GLU A 110 -31.71 -17.78 11.22
N GLY A 111 -31.55 -17.46 12.51
CA GLY A 111 -30.53 -18.06 13.38
C GLY A 111 -29.15 -17.41 13.32
N TYR A 112 -29.08 -16.15 12.92
CA TYR A 112 -27.89 -15.30 12.88
C TYR A 112 -28.00 -14.15 13.91
N GLN A 113 -26.90 -13.45 14.20
CA GLN A 113 -26.89 -12.41 15.22
C GLN A 113 -27.20 -11.02 14.65
N GLU A 114 -26.69 -10.74 13.45
CA GLU A 114 -26.83 -9.45 12.78
C GLU A 114 -26.70 -9.56 11.25
N CYS A 115 -27.06 -8.48 10.55
CA CYS A 115 -26.69 -8.25 9.15
C CYS A 115 -25.40 -7.42 9.11
N TYR A 116 -24.37 -7.91 8.42
CA TYR A 116 -23.11 -7.20 8.21
C TYR A 116 -22.65 -7.35 6.76
N ASN A 117 -22.28 -6.22 6.13
CA ASN A 117 -21.79 -6.15 4.75
C ASN A 117 -22.67 -6.90 3.72
N GLY A 118 -23.99 -6.78 3.85
CA GLY A 118 -24.93 -7.44 2.93
C GLY A 118 -25.04 -8.95 3.11
N ALA A 119 -24.78 -9.48 4.30
CA ALA A 119 -25.03 -10.87 4.65
C ALA A 119 -25.43 -11.03 6.12
N CYS A 120 -26.25 -12.03 6.44
CA CYS A 120 -26.52 -12.48 7.79
C CYS A 120 -25.32 -13.24 8.36
N THR A 121 -24.84 -12.79 9.52
CA THR A 121 -23.67 -13.36 10.20
C THR A 121 -23.97 -13.74 11.64
N ASN A 122 -23.38 -14.85 12.08
CA ASN A 122 -23.46 -15.34 13.45
C ASN A 122 -22.38 -14.74 14.37
N THR A 123 -21.55 -13.85 13.84
CA THR A 123 -20.56 -13.11 14.62
C THR A 123 -21.06 -11.69 14.78
N THR A 124 -21.54 -11.33 16.00
CA THR A 124 -21.66 -9.93 16.42
C THR A 124 -20.30 -9.30 16.26
N SER A 125 -20.06 -8.58 15.17
CA SER A 125 -18.80 -8.00 14.77
C SER A 125 -17.66 -9.03 14.81
N ASN A 126 -17.20 -9.50 13.65
CA ASN A 126 -15.89 -10.12 13.61
C ASN A 126 -14.92 -9.11 14.23
N THR A 127 -14.54 -9.32 15.48
CA THR A 127 -13.50 -8.54 16.11
C THR A 127 -12.45 -9.53 16.50
N HIS A 128 -11.24 -9.30 16.02
CA HIS A 128 -10.08 -10.02 16.49
C HIS A 128 -9.17 -9.06 17.24
N LEU A 129 -8.23 -9.65 17.96
CA LEU A 129 -7.20 -8.94 18.67
C LEU A 129 -5.99 -8.74 17.76
N GLU A 130 -5.73 -7.48 17.39
CA GLU A 130 -4.58 -7.06 16.59
C GLU A 130 -3.52 -6.42 17.50
N CYS A 131 -2.25 -6.62 17.16
CA CYS A 131 -1.15 -5.96 17.86
C CYS A 131 -0.94 -4.55 17.31
N ILE A 132 -1.57 -3.53 17.92
CA ILE A 132 -1.42 -2.14 17.50
C ILE A 132 -0.63 -1.38 18.57
N LEU A 133 0.47 -0.74 18.17
CA LEU A 133 1.35 0.02 19.07
C LEU A 133 1.81 -0.79 20.30
N ASN A 134 2.19 -2.05 20.09
CA ASN A 134 2.62 -2.99 21.13
C ASN A 134 1.53 -3.27 22.20
N ARG A 135 0.26 -3.07 21.86
CA ARG A 135 -0.88 -3.42 22.69
C ARG A 135 -1.88 -4.25 21.91
N CYS A 136 -2.42 -5.23 22.60
CA CYS A 136 -3.45 -6.09 22.07
C CYS A 136 -4.80 -5.37 22.07
N VAL A 137 -5.28 -4.92 20.91
CA VAL A 137 -6.51 -4.14 20.79
C VAL A 137 -7.55 -4.85 19.94
N VAL A 138 -8.82 -4.63 20.25
CA VAL A 138 -9.95 -5.17 19.50
C VAL A 138 -10.13 -4.32 18.24
N VAL A 139 -10.07 -4.96 17.08
CA VAL A 139 -10.32 -4.31 15.77
C VAL A 139 -11.54 -4.92 15.12
N ASN A 140 -12.29 -4.13 14.34
CA ASN A 140 -13.41 -4.64 13.56
C ASN A 140 -12.89 -5.25 12.25
N GLY A 141 -13.28 -6.48 11.95
CA GLY A 141 -12.90 -7.24 10.78
C GLY A 141 -12.73 -8.74 11.06
N THR A 142 -12.82 -9.56 10.01
CA THR A 142 -12.45 -10.98 10.08
C THR A 142 -10.95 -11.11 10.34
N GLY A 143 -10.54 -11.90 11.34
CA GLY A 143 -9.13 -12.18 11.60
C GLY A 143 -8.94 -13.21 12.71
N THR A 144 -7.73 -13.76 12.83
CA THR A 144 -7.31 -14.54 13.99
C THR A 144 -6.70 -13.60 15.03
N ASN A 145 -6.91 -13.88 16.32
CA ASN A 145 -6.26 -13.11 17.38
C ASN A 145 -4.74 -13.26 17.28
N GLN A 146 -4.04 -12.17 16.96
CA GLN A 146 -2.57 -12.11 16.95
C GLN A 146 -1.99 -12.01 18.36
N CYS A 147 -2.82 -11.67 19.34
CA CYS A 147 -2.42 -11.48 20.73
C CYS A 147 -3.58 -11.82 21.68
N SER A 148 -3.24 -12.04 22.96
CA SER A 148 -4.21 -12.27 24.05
C SER A 148 -3.51 -12.09 25.40
N PRO A 149 -4.21 -11.69 26.49
CA PRO A 149 -5.56 -11.11 26.51
C PRO A 149 -5.61 -9.68 25.94
N GLN A 150 -6.81 -9.12 25.70
CA GLN A 150 -6.97 -7.70 25.36
C GLN A 150 -6.22 -6.81 26.36
N GLY A 151 -5.48 -5.82 25.85
CA GLY A 151 -4.65 -4.92 26.65
C GLY A 151 -3.28 -5.48 27.02
N SER A 152 -2.97 -6.74 26.72
CA SER A 152 -1.61 -7.29 26.91
C SER A 152 -0.60 -6.63 25.97
N TYR A 153 0.67 -6.71 26.34
CA TYR A 153 1.76 -6.37 25.42
C TYR A 153 1.96 -7.54 24.46
N CYS A 154 1.95 -7.26 23.17
CA CYS A 154 2.14 -8.26 22.13
C CYS A 154 3.60 -8.28 21.70
N THR A 155 4.39 -9.18 22.31
CA THR A 155 5.85 -9.31 22.07
C THR A 155 6.22 -10.32 20.99
N ASN A 156 5.25 -10.89 20.28
CA ASN A 156 5.49 -11.99 19.35
C ASN A 156 5.39 -11.58 17.87
N SER A 157 5.52 -10.29 17.56
CA SER A 157 5.67 -9.89 16.15
C SER A 157 7.03 -10.36 15.65
N THR A 158 7.09 -11.52 15.01
CA THR A 158 8.27 -11.98 14.25
C THR A 158 8.46 -11.18 12.97
N THR A 159 7.78 -10.04 12.85
CA THR A 159 7.98 -9.06 11.79
C THR A 159 8.81 -7.89 12.32
N PRO A 160 9.70 -7.34 11.51
CA PRO A 160 10.33 -6.05 11.81
C PRO A 160 9.28 -4.93 11.81
N ASP A 161 9.66 -3.78 12.37
CA ASP A 161 8.82 -2.57 12.37
C ASP A 161 9.77 -1.37 12.38
N LEU A 162 9.95 -0.75 11.23
CA LEU A 162 10.75 0.45 11.08
C LEU A 162 9.92 1.66 11.49
N THR A 163 10.62 2.64 12.06
CA THR A 163 10.01 3.92 12.34
C THR A 163 11.06 5.02 12.31
N VAL A 164 10.62 6.21 11.92
CA VAL A 164 11.39 7.43 12.10
C VAL A 164 11.21 7.88 13.55
N LEU A 165 12.08 7.41 14.43
CA LEU A 165 12.02 7.62 15.88
C LEU A 165 12.14 9.09 16.27
N SER A 166 13.04 9.82 15.61
CA SER A 166 13.19 11.25 15.82
C SER A 166 13.67 11.96 14.56
N LEU A 167 13.25 13.22 14.44
CA LEU A 167 13.63 14.14 13.38
C LEU A 167 14.00 15.48 14.01
N SER A 168 15.17 15.99 13.66
CA SER A 168 15.62 17.31 14.12
C SER A 168 16.33 18.07 13.01
N ILE A 169 16.17 19.38 13.04
CA ILE A 169 16.64 20.30 12.02
C ILE A 169 17.39 21.42 12.74
N SER A 170 18.59 21.76 12.26
CA SER A 170 19.42 22.79 12.88
C SER A 170 20.21 23.58 11.83
N GLY A 171 20.57 24.83 12.16
CA GLY A 171 21.30 25.73 11.25
C GLY A 171 20.38 26.61 10.40
N ASN A 172 20.93 27.71 9.86
CA ASN A 172 20.18 28.71 9.10
C ASN A 172 20.52 28.66 7.60
N THR A 173 21.80 28.83 7.24
CA THR A 173 22.28 28.78 5.84
C THR A 173 22.58 27.36 5.37
N THR A 174 23.24 26.58 6.21
CA THR A 174 23.38 25.13 6.02
C THR A 174 22.48 24.46 7.03
N VAL A 175 21.40 23.89 6.55
CA VAL A 175 20.44 23.15 7.37
C VAL A 175 20.91 21.72 7.50
N ASN A 176 21.27 21.33 8.73
CA ASN A 176 21.60 19.96 9.08
C ASN A 176 20.32 19.26 9.56
N VAL A 177 19.90 18.26 8.80
CA VAL A 177 18.83 17.34 9.12
C VAL A 177 19.43 16.12 9.80
N THR A 178 18.91 15.77 10.98
CA THR A 178 19.25 14.54 11.69
C THR A 178 17.98 13.70 11.86
N ALA A 179 17.99 12.48 11.33
CA ALA A 179 16.92 11.50 11.52
C ALA A 179 17.46 10.25 12.21
N VAL A 180 16.68 9.69 13.14
CA VAL A 180 16.96 8.41 13.77
C VAL A 180 15.94 7.40 13.28
N ILE A 181 16.40 6.37 12.58
CA ILE A 181 15.58 5.24 12.15
C ILE A 181 15.79 4.10 13.14
N LYS A 182 14.71 3.46 13.59
CA LYS A 182 14.77 2.36 14.57
C LYS A 182 13.89 1.21 14.10
N ASN A 183 14.38 -0.02 14.29
CA ASN A 183 13.54 -1.21 14.24
C ASN A 183 12.91 -1.43 15.63
N ILE A 184 11.62 -1.13 15.79
CA ILE A 184 10.85 -1.37 17.02
C ILE A 184 10.17 -2.75 17.03
N GLY A 185 10.27 -3.51 15.93
CA GLY A 185 9.74 -4.86 15.81
C GLY A 185 10.68 -5.91 16.42
N ASN A 186 10.24 -7.18 16.44
CA ASN A 186 11.00 -8.26 17.08
C ASN A 186 11.68 -9.21 16.10
N ALA A 187 11.72 -8.87 14.80
CA ALA A 187 12.56 -9.57 13.82
C ALA A 187 13.67 -8.70 13.23
N THR A 188 14.76 -9.38 12.88
CA THR A 188 15.90 -8.78 12.19
C THR A 188 15.59 -8.59 10.72
N ILE A 189 15.84 -7.39 10.21
CA ILE A 189 15.75 -7.11 8.78
C ILE A 189 17.03 -7.60 8.11
N ILE A 190 16.88 -8.50 7.15
CA ILE A 190 17.98 -9.10 6.37
C ILE A 190 18.05 -8.58 4.94
N ASN A 191 16.97 -7.96 4.45
CA ASN A 191 16.92 -7.33 3.13
C ASN A 191 17.25 -5.85 3.24
N ALA A 192 17.85 -5.29 2.19
CA ALA A 192 18.10 -3.85 2.14
C ALA A 192 16.77 -3.08 2.16
N SER A 193 16.69 -2.04 2.99
CA SER A 193 15.58 -1.09 3.04
C SER A 193 16.11 0.32 2.81
N THR A 194 15.33 1.17 2.14
CA THR A 194 15.74 2.54 1.80
C THR A 194 14.90 3.57 2.54
N THR A 195 15.56 4.44 3.30
CA THR A 195 14.96 5.65 3.86
C THR A 195 15.02 6.79 2.84
N SER A 196 13.93 7.53 2.65
CA SER A 196 13.89 8.73 1.81
C SER A 196 13.80 10.01 2.63
N PHE A 197 14.40 11.07 2.11
CA PHE A 197 14.34 12.44 2.64
C PHE A 197 13.85 13.35 1.52
N ILE A 198 12.66 13.94 1.68
CA ILE A 198 12.06 14.82 0.69
C ILE A 198 11.85 16.19 1.31
N LEU A 199 12.63 17.19 0.88
CA LEU A 199 12.43 18.59 1.24
C LEU A 199 11.59 19.26 0.16
N LYS A 200 10.55 19.99 0.56
CA LYS A 200 9.70 20.79 -0.34
C LYS A 200 9.63 22.23 0.14
N GLN A 201 9.96 23.18 -0.72
CA GLN A 201 9.76 24.60 -0.46
C GLN A 201 8.29 24.98 -0.70
N VAL A 202 7.70 25.69 0.24
CA VAL A 202 6.36 26.26 0.10
C VAL A 202 6.48 27.78 0.01
N PRO A 203 5.84 28.45 -0.98
CA PRO A 203 4.98 27.93 -2.04
C PRO A 203 5.71 27.60 -3.36
N ALA A 204 7.03 27.77 -3.42
CA ALA A 204 7.79 27.72 -4.67
C ALA A 204 7.87 26.32 -5.32
N ASN A 205 7.41 25.26 -4.64
CA ASN A 205 7.41 23.88 -5.10
C ASN A 205 8.80 23.34 -5.52
N ILE A 206 9.89 23.91 -4.98
CA ILE A 206 11.23 23.36 -5.16
C ILE A 206 11.35 22.11 -4.29
N SER A 207 11.78 20.97 -4.87
CA SER A 207 11.94 19.72 -4.14
C SER A 207 13.36 19.15 -4.23
N PHE A 208 13.89 18.70 -3.10
CA PHE A 208 15.11 17.89 -3.04
C PHE A 208 14.78 16.51 -2.49
N SER A 209 15.36 15.48 -3.09
CA SER A 209 15.25 14.10 -2.63
C SER A 209 16.64 13.54 -2.32
N ASP A 210 16.78 12.87 -1.18
CA ASP A 210 17.95 12.08 -0.83
C ASP A 210 17.53 10.70 -0.33
N TYR A 211 18.41 9.72 -0.46
CA TYR A 211 18.12 8.32 -0.12
C TYR A 211 19.27 7.72 0.69
N PHE A 212 18.91 6.89 1.66
CA PHE A 212 19.86 6.19 2.53
C PHE A 212 19.44 4.73 2.70
N THR A 213 20.34 3.80 2.43
CA THR A 213 20.09 2.37 2.67
C THR A 213 20.46 2.00 4.10
N LEU A 214 19.54 1.33 4.80
CA LEU A 214 19.77 0.86 6.17
C LEU A 214 20.90 -0.18 6.20
N PRO A 215 21.76 -0.17 7.24
CA PRO A 215 22.76 -1.21 7.41
C PRO A 215 22.07 -2.54 7.71
N ILE A 216 22.50 -3.60 7.01
CA ILE A 216 22.02 -4.97 7.22
C ILE A 216 23.10 -5.85 7.85
N PRO A 217 22.73 -6.78 8.77
CA PRO A 217 21.40 -6.96 9.33
C PRO A 217 20.98 -5.81 10.26
N PHE A 218 19.68 -5.51 10.32
CA PHE A 218 19.12 -4.48 11.21
C PHE A 218 18.25 -5.15 12.30
N ALA A 219 18.88 -5.43 13.44
CA ALA A 219 18.32 -6.23 14.53
C ALA A 219 17.16 -5.52 15.26
N PRO A 220 16.29 -6.27 15.98
CA PRO A 220 15.30 -5.70 16.89
C PRO A 220 15.91 -4.70 17.88
N GLY A 221 15.30 -3.53 18.00
CA GLY A 221 15.76 -2.44 18.86
C GLY A 221 16.97 -1.65 18.33
N GLN A 222 17.61 -2.10 17.24
CA GLN A 222 18.73 -1.37 16.63
C GLN A 222 18.24 -0.04 16.04
N GLN A 223 19.10 0.97 16.12
CA GLN A 223 18.84 2.28 15.54
C GLN A 223 20.04 2.77 14.73
N VAL A 224 19.78 3.59 13.71
CA VAL A 224 20.79 4.28 12.91
C VAL A 224 20.48 5.77 12.87
N THR A 225 21.50 6.60 13.05
CA THR A 225 21.38 8.06 12.92
C THR A 225 21.94 8.50 11.59
N TYR A 226 21.14 9.21 10.82
CA TYR A 226 21.55 9.81 9.55
C TYR A 226 21.58 11.32 9.68
N ILE A 227 22.67 11.94 9.21
CA ILE A 227 22.88 13.38 9.24
C ILE A 227 23.17 13.86 7.84
N ARG A 228 22.41 14.86 7.35
CA ARG A 228 22.63 15.47 6.04
C ARG A 228 22.51 16.98 6.08
N GLY A 229 23.49 17.65 5.46
CA GLY A 229 23.48 19.10 5.26
C GLY A 229 22.86 19.50 3.92
N TYR A 230 21.96 20.48 3.94
CA TYR A 230 21.35 21.11 2.77
C TYR A 230 21.66 22.60 2.76
N PHE A 231 21.99 23.16 1.60
CA PHE A 231 22.09 24.61 1.41
C PHE A 231 20.75 25.13 0.93
N LEU A 232 20.05 25.87 1.79
CA LEU A 232 18.70 26.35 1.50
C LEU A 232 18.68 27.89 1.43
N PRO A 233 17.89 28.48 0.51
CA PRO A 233 17.60 29.91 0.51
C PRO A 233 17.10 30.40 1.87
N TYR A 234 17.60 31.56 2.33
CA TYR A 234 17.15 32.21 3.55
C TYR A 234 15.73 32.79 3.38
N GLY A 235 14.94 32.80 4.45
CA GLY A 235 13.60 33.39 4.51
C GLY A 235 12.50 32.55 3.86
N ALA A 236 12.75 31.27 3.58
CA ALA A 236 11.80 30.38 2.94
C ALA A 236 11.18 29.39 3.93
N GLN A 237 9.92 28.99 3.68
CA GLN A 237 9.26 27.90 4.40
C GLN A 237 9.53 26.57 3.70
N TRP A 238 9.85 25.55 4.51
CA TRP A 238 10.19 24.21 4.06
C TRP A 238 9.39 23.15 4.81
N SER A 239 8.99 22.10 4.09
CA SER A 239 8.43 20.86 4.62
C SER A 239 9.41 19.73 4.35
N LEU A 240 9.92 19.09 5.40
CA LEU A 240 10.74 17.89 5.30
C LEU A 240 9.86 16.66 5.59
N VAL A 241 9.87 15.70 4.69
CA VAL A 241 9.26 14.38 4.86
C VAL A 241 10.36 13.34 4.90
N VAL A 242 10.43 12.57 5.98
CA VAL A 242 11.33 11.42 6.10
C VAL A 242 10.48 10.16 6.15
N THR A 243 10.78 9.20 5.29
CA THR A 243 10.05 7.92 5.22
C THR A 243 11.04 6.78 5.31
N ALA A 244 10.99 6.01 6.40
CA ALA A 244 11.64 4.71 6.50
C ALA A 244 10.96 3.73 5.52
N ASP A 245 11.73 2.79 4.97
CA ASP A 245 11.28 1.87 3.94
C ASP A 245 10.43 2.48 2.81
N ALA A 246 10.94 3.55 2.18
CA ALA A 246 10.23 4.35 1.20
C ALA A 246 9.73 3.58 -0.05
N PHE A 247 10.20 2.35 -0.25
CA PHE A 247 9.78 1.47 -1.34
C PHE A 247 8.93 0.27 -0.89
N ASN A 248 8.57 0.19 0.40
CA ASN A 248 7.80 -0.90 0.98
C ASN A 248 8.38 -2.28 0.62
N THR A 249 9.67 -2.44 0.90
CA THR A 249 10.46 -3.65 0.60
C THR A 249 10.58 -4.60 1.78
N VAL A 250 10.36 -4.10 2.99
CA VAL A 250 10.32 -4.87 4.22
C VAL A 250 8.84 -5.07 4.54
N ILE A 251 8.44 -6.30 4.87
CA ILE A 251 7.10 -6.55 5.40
C ILE A 251 7.14 -6.23 6.88
N GLU A 252 6.42 -5.19 7.29
CA GLU A 252 6.46 -4.66 8.65
C GLU A 252 5.19 -4.97 9.44
N SER A 253 5.21 -4.86 10.78
CA SER A 253 3.95 -4.93 11.56
C SER A 253 3.08 -3.70 11.40
N ASN A 254 3.65 -2.57 10.99
CA ASN A 254 2.91 -1.32 10.86
C ASN A 254 3.52 -0.46 9.74
N GLU A 255 2.79 -0.22 8.67
CA GLU A 255 3.26 0.65 7.57
C GLU A 255 3.02 2.15 7.84
N PHE A 256 2.26 2.49 8.89
CA PHE A 256 1.78 3.86 9.13
C PHE A 256 2.71 4.69 10.02
N ASN A 257 3.66 4.08 10.72
CA ASN A 257 4.67 4.74 11.58
C ASN A 257 6.03 4.94 10.87
N ASN A 258 6.09 4.63 9.57
CA ASN A 258 7.28 4.78 8.75
C ASN A 258 7.59 6.22 8.36
N GLN A 259 6.68 7.18 8.58
CA GLN A 259 6.83 8.55 8.12
C GLN A 259 6.80 9.59 9.24
N GLN A 260 7.69 10.58 9.16
CA GLN A 260 7.58 11.84 9.89
C GLN A 260 7.67 13.05 8.97
N ILE A 261 6.94 14.10 9.35
CA ILE A 261 6.89 15.37 8.63
C ILE A 261 7.26 16.51 9.60
N GLN A 262 8.18 17.38 9.19
CA GLN A 262 8.55 18.56 9.95
C GLN A 262 8.59 19.80 9.06
N ASN A 263 7.86 20.83 9.47
CA ASN A 263 7.89 22.15 8.83
C ASN A 263 8.87 23.07 9.55
N PHE A 264 9.64 23.86 8.80
CA PHE A 264 10.60 24.82 9.35
C PHE A 264 10.78 26.02 8.42
N SER A 265 11.47 27.06 8.91
CA SER A 265 11.86 28.24 8.14
C SER A 265 13.35 28.47 8.28
N THR A 266 13.99 28.93 7.21
CA THR A 266 15.42 29.22 7.14
C THR A 266 15.74 30.69 7.28
#